data_AF-A0A4Y9NF76-F1
#
_entry.id   AF-A0A4Y9NF76-F1
#
_cell.length_a   1.000
_cell.length_b   1.000
_cell.length_c   1.000
_cell.angle_alpha   90.00
_cell.angle_beta   90.00
_cell.angle_gamma   90.00
#
_symmetry.space_group_name_H-M   'P 1'
#
loop_
_entity.id
_entity.type
_entity.pdbx_description
1 polymer ?
#
loop_
_entity_poly.entity_id
_entity_poly.type
_entity_poly.pdbx_seq_one_letter_code
_entity_poly.pdbx_strand_id
1 'polypeptide(L)'
;MSTVLPSGSPARAGDHAAEAAVADAGPAAPPLPDDDADDHQGTGRLAHWPAVVRVPLQVLGRTLAKAWQDRILGLSAEAAFWQILSIPPLLIGLLGSLGYLGSLIGADAVRQIEDQLLSASARVLTSDVVDDLVAPTLSDILGSGRLDVVSLGFLLALWAGSSATATFMNTIVIAYDQRDVRGPIRTRLKALWLFIVGMFMAVLTLPLLVLGREVLVNLLPADWRDTGMVLVNAVYWPVVLIGLVLALTSFYHVVLPNRLPWRRHLPGTVLAVGFFLVAALLLRAYVADILITALPYGALAAPIGALLFCFFFGMAVLLGAELNATIQARWPAPLRRHDRRRRERRAAKLAEEARRLGLL
;
A
#
# COMPACT_ATOMS: atom_id res chain seq x y z
N MET A 1 32.44 -44.08 44.47
CA MET A 1 31.68 -43.81 45.70
C MET A 1 30.32 -43.23 45.30
N SER A 2 29.24 -43.98 45.60
CA SER A 2 27.79 -43.65 45.60
C SER A 2 27.23 -42.94 44.35
N THR A 3 26.44 -43.50 43.42
CA THR A 3 25.32 -44.46 43.46
C THR A 3 24.35 -44.28 44.62
N VAL A 4 23.17 -43.69 44.36
CA VAL A 4 21.83 -44.12 44.85
C VAL A 4 20.71 -43.55 43.94
N LEU A 5 20.10 -44.40 43.10
CA LEU A 5 18.63 -44.55 42.99
C LEU A 5 18.28 -45.77 43.88
N PRO A 6 17.10 -45.88 44.53
CA PRO A 6 15.92 -46.53 43.91
C PRO A 6 14.58 -46.04 44.53
N SER A 7 13.36 -46.37 44.08
CA SER A 7 12.69 -47.68 43.96
C SER A 7 11.21 -47.38 43.60
N GLY A 8 10.58 -48.01 42.59
CA GLY A 8 9.83 -49.29 42.66
C GLY A 8 8.32 -48.97 42.62
N SER A 9 7.37 -49.66 41.97
CA SER A 9 7.22 -50.96 41.27
C SER A 9 5.74 -51.00 40.76
N PRO A 10 5.21 -52.07 40.12
CA PRO A 10 5.74 -52.93 39.07
C PRO A 10 4.75 -53.13 37.89
N ALA A 11 5.25 -53.77 36.84
CA ALA A 11 4.46 -54.34 35.75
C ALA A 11 3.66 -55.58 36.19
N ARG A 12 2.47 -55.77 35.60
CA ARG A 12 1.75 -57.06 35.58
C ARG A 12 1.85 -57.64 34.17
N ALA A 13 2.44 -58.82 34.08
CA ALA A 13 2.34 -59.74 32.95
C ALA A 13 1.59 -60.98 33.44
N GLY A 14 0.74 -61.56 32.60
CA GLY A 14 0.06 -62.83 32.86
C GLY A 14 -1.11 -63.07 31.93
N ASP A 15 -0.80 -63.75 30.82
CA ASP A 15 -1.58 -64.76 30.08
C ASP A 15 -3.04 -64.50 29.67
N HIS A 16 -3.31 -64.56 28.36
CA HIS A 16 -3.68 -65.83 27.72
C HIS A 16 -3.63 -65.71 26.20
N ALA A 17 -2.97 -66.69 25.58
CA ALA A 17 -3.08 -66.99 24.17
C ALA A 17 -4.52 -67.36 23.82
N ALA A 18 -5.06 -66.75 22.77
CA ALA A 18 -6.09 -67.36 21.93
C ALA A 18 -5.94 -66.82 20.50
N GLU A 19 -5.85 -67.79 19.61
CA GLU A 19 -5.51 -67.75 18.21
C GLU A 19 -6.73 -67.36 17.35
N ALA A 20 -6.44 -66.81 16.16
CA ALA A 20 -7.26 -66.78 14.95
C ALA A 20 -8.61 -66.01 14.95
N ALA A 21 -8.63 -64.90 14.21
CA ALA A 21 -9.48 -64.74 13.02
C ALA A 21 -9.17 -63.41 12.31
N VAL A 22 -8.52 -63.50 11.15
CA VAL A 22 -8.47 -62.43 10.15
C VAL A 22 -9.78 -62.45 9.38
N ALA A 23 -10.53 -61.35 9.37
CA ALA A 23 -11.48 -61.03 8.31
C ALA A 23 -11.76 -59.52 8.25
N ASP A 24 -11.20 -58.92 7.20
CA ASP A 24 -11.81 -57.88 6.35
C ASP A 24 -12.20 -56.52 6.96
N ALA A 25 -11.28 -55.56 6.88
CA ALA A 25 -11.61 -54.14 6.75
C ALA A 25 -10.47 -53.45 5.97
N GLY A 26 -10.76 -53.06 4.72
CA GLY A 26 -9.85 -52.24 3.92
C GLY A 26 -9.47 -50.93 4.61
N PRO A 27 -8.37 -50.27 4.19
CA PRO A 27 -7.90 -49.06 4.86
C PRO A 27 -8.95 -47.95 4.73
N ALA A 28 -9.59 -47.62 5.85
CA ALA A 28 -10.46 -46.45 5.95
C ALA A 28 -9.61 -45.22 5.64
N ALA A 29 -10.00 -44.50 4.59
CA ALA A 29 -9.43 -43.20 4.28
C ALA A 29 -9.53 -42.29 5.53
N PRO A 30 -8.51 -41.48 5.84
CA PRO A 30 -8.60 -40.53 6.94
C PRO A 30 -9.80 -39.60 6.67
N PRO A 31 -10.63 -39.29 7.68
CA PRO A 31 -11.73 -38.37 7.47
C PRO A 31 -11.15 -37.04 6.98
N LEU A 32 -11.71 -36.54 5.87
CA LEU A 32 -11.47 -35.18 5.42
C LEU A 32 -11.79 -34.25 6.61
N PRO A 33 -10.99 -33.22 6.89
CA PRO A 33 -11.35 -32.25 7.91
C PRO A 33 -12.72 -31.67 7.52
N ASP A 34 -13.70 -31.85 8.40
CA ASP A 34 -15.00 -31.22 8.28
C ASP A 34 -14.79 -29.70 8.13
N ASP A 35 -15.02 -29.17 6.93
CA ASP A 35 -14.95 -27.74 6.60
C ASP A 35 -16.17 -26.97 7.16
N ASP A 36 -16.89 -27.58 8.12
CA ASP A 36 -18.07 -27.05 8.82
C ASP A 36 -17.74 -26.54 10.24
N ALA A 37 -16.47 -26.47 10.62
CA ALA A 37 -16.02 -26.08 11.96
C ALA A 37 -15.74 -24.58 12.14
N ASP A 38 -16.44 -23.68 11.43
CA ASP A 38 -16.29 -22.22 11.63
C ASP A 38 -17.64 -21.46 11.73
N ASP A 39 -18.76 -22.18 11.92
CA ASP A 39 -20.07 -21.57 12.23
C ASP A 39 -20.41 -21.57 13.73
N HIS A 40 -19.39 -21.57 14.59
CA HIS A 40 -19.57 -21.18 15.99
C HIS A 40 -19.78 -19.68 16.10
N GLN A 41 -21.05 -19.32 15.87
CA GLN A 41 -21.76 -18.14 16.31
C GLN A 41 -21.16 -17.54 17.59
N GLY A 42 -20.34 -16.52 17.41
CA GLY A 42 -20.07 -15.56 18.46
C GLY A 42 -21.39 -14.87 18.84
N THR A 43 -21.92 -15.22 20.00
CA THR A 43 -22.86 -14.45 20.83
C THR A 43 -22.22 -13.11 21.21
N GLY A 44 -21.93 -12.27 20.21
CA GLY A 44 -21.31 -10.97 20.40
C GLY A 44 -22.36 -9.94 20.80
N ARG A 45 -21.92 -8.94 21.60
CA ARG A 45 -22.70 -7.77 22.04
C ARG A 45 -23.54 -7.10 20.94
N LEU A 46 -23.25 -7.31 19.65
CA LEU A 46 -23.95 -6.73 18.50
C LEU A 46 -25.10 -7.58 17.94
N ALA A 47 -25.43 -8.73 18.54
CA ALA A 47 -26.49 -9.62 18.04
C ALA A 47 -27.87 -8.94 17.94
N HIS A 48 -28.15 -8.00 18.85
CA HIS A 48 -29.40 -7.24 18.95
C HIS A 48 -29.60 -6.13 17.90
N TRP A 49 -28.60 -5.84 17.06
CA TRP A 49 -28.67 -4.76 16.06
C TRP A 49 -29.19 -5.27 14.70
N PRO A 50 -29.89 -4.43 13.92
CA PRO A 50 -30.36 -4.81 12.59
C PRO A 50 -29.19 -5.21 11.68
N ALA A 51 -29.41 -6.19 10.82
CA ALA A 51 -28.36 -6.78 9.96
C ALA A 51 -27.62 -5.73 9.11
N VAL A 52 -28.33 -4.68 8.67
CA VAL A 52 -27.79 -3.57 7.88
C VAL A 52 -26.66 -2.83 8.61
N VAL A 53 -26.69 -2.75 9.94
CA VAL A 53 -25.65 -2.09 10.75
C VAL A 53 -24.67 -3.11 11.32
N ARG A 54 -25.17 -4.27 11.73
CA ARG A 54 -24.37 -5.34 12.33
C ARG A 54 -23.30 -5.87 11.35
N VAL A 55 -23.66 -6.10 10.09
CA VAL A 55 -22.76 -6.66 9.08
C VAL A 55 -21.56 -5.74 8.79
N PRO A 56 -21.72 -4.45 8.44
CA PRO A 56 -20.58 -3.57 8.20
C PRO A 56 -19.74 -3.37 9.46
N LEU A 57 -20.35 -3.26 10.64
CA LEU A 57 -19.61 -3.09 11.89
C LEU A 57 -18.79 -4.34 12.25
N GLN A 58 -19.31 -5.54 12.00
CA GLN A 58 -18.56 -6.79 12.13
C GLN A 58 -17.39 -6.87 11.14
N VAL A 59 -17.58 -6.42 9.90
CA VAL A 59 -16.52 -6.41 8.88
C VAL A 59 -15.43 -5.41 9.29
N LEU A 60 -15.81 -4.22 9.75
CA LEU A 60 -14.87 -3.21 10.24
C LEU A 60 -14.10 -3.71 11.48
N GLY A 61 -14.79 -4.32 12.45
CA GLY A 61 -14.17 -4.90 13.63
C GLY A 61 -13.18 -6.02 13.30
N ARG A 62 -13.54 -6.93 12.37
CA ARG A 62 -12.62 -7.96 11.86
C ARG A 62 -11.44 -7.35 11.09
N THR A 63 -11.67 -6.29 10.34
CA THR A 63 -10.61 -5.56 9.61
C THR A 63 -9.60 -4.96 10.57
N LEU A 64 -10.06 -4.33 11.66
CA LEU A 64 -9.18 -3.78 12.69
C LEU A 64 -8.42 -4.86 13.45
N ALA A 65 -9.07 -5.98 13.78
CA ALA A 65 -8.41 -7.12 14.42
C ALA A 65 -7.31 -7.71 13.52
N LYS A 66 -7.60 -7.91 12.23
CA LYS A 66 -6.62 -8.38 11.25
C LYS A 66 -5.48 -7.38 11.06
N ALA A 67 -5.79 -6.10 10.94
CA ALA A 67 -4.81 -5.02 10.86
C ALA A 67 -3.83 -5.00 12.05
N TRP A 68 -4.32 -5.30 13.25
CA TRP A 68 -3.48 -5.43 14.44
C TRP A 68 -2.58 -6.66 14.37
N GLN A 69 -3.13 -7.82 13.99
CA GLN A 69 -2.39 -9.08 13.84
C GLN A 69 -1.29 -8.97 12.78
N ASP A 70 -1.56 -8.30 11.66
CA ASP A 70 -0.62 -8.09 10.57
C ASP A 70 0.37 -6.94 10.82
N ARG A 71 0.39 -6.37 12.05
CA ARG A 71 1.31 -5.31 12.48
C ARG A 71 1.30 -4.08 11.54
N ILE A 72 0.11 -3.66 11.09
CA ILE A 72 -0.03 -2.57 10.12
C ILE A 72 0.59 -1.26 10.60
N LEU A 73 0.56 -0.97 11.90
CA LEU A 73 1.25 0.19 12.47
C LEU A 73 2.75 0.18 12.12
N GLY A 74 3.42 -0.96 12.33
CA GLY A 74 4.85 -1.12 12.03
C GLY A 74 5.13 -1.07 10.53
N LEU A 75 4.31 -1.74 9.72
CA LEU A 75 4.46 -1.75 8.25
C LEU A 75 4.21 -0.38 7.63
N SER A 76 3.30 0.42 8.22
CA SER A 76 3.06 1.81 7.82
C SER A 76 4.26 2.70 8.16
N ALA A 77 4.90 2.48 9.32
CA ALA A 77 6.13 3.18 9.70
C ALA A 77 7.30 2.81 8.77
N GLU A 78 7.45 1.54 8.42
CA GLU A 78 8.45 1.08 7.46
C GLU A 78 8.23 1.74 6.07
N ALA A 79 6.99 1.74 5.58
CA ALA A 79 6.67 2.40 4.32
C ALA A 79 6.94 3.91 4.39
N ALA A 80 6.63 4.58 5.51
CA ALA A 80 6.87 6.01 5.71
C ALA A 80 8.37 6.36 5.69
N PHE A 81 9.18 5.55 6.36
CA PHE A 81 10.64 5.69 6.35
C PHE A 81 11.18 5.65 4.91
N TRP A 82 10.80 4.64 4.14
CA TRP A 82 11.26 4.51 2.75
C TRP A 82 10.75 5.63 1.84
N GLN A 83 9.52 6.12 2.05
CA GLN A 83 8.97 7.26 1.32
C GLN A 83 9.81 8.51 1.55
N ILE A 84 10.07 8.86 2.82
CA ILE A 84 10.84 10.07 3.17
C ILE A 84 12.28 9.98 2.71
N LEU A 85 12.90 8.82 2.86
CA LEU A 85 14.27 8.61 2.39
C LEU A 85 14.37 8.79 0.86
N SER A 86 13.29 8.54 0.12
CA SER A 86 13.28 8.70 -1.34
C SER A 86 13.10 10.14 -1.81
N ILE A 87 12.45 11.02 -1.03
CA ILE A 87 12.01 12.35 -1.50
C ILE A 87 13.20 13.26 -1.86
N PRO A 88 14.15 13.58 -0.96
CA PRO A 88 15.26 14.48 -1.31
C PRO A 88 16.09 14.00 -2.52
N PRO A 89 16.56 12.74 -2.57
CA PRO A 89 17.34 12.28 -3.71
C PRO A 89 16.51 12.20 -5.00
N LEU A 90 15.19 11.99 -4.92
CA LEU A 90 14.30 12.02 -6.08
C LEU A 90 14.18 13.43 -6.65
N LEU A 91 14.05 14.44 -5.78
CA LEU A 91 14.02 15.84 -6.19
C LEU A 91 15.33 16.26 -6.87
N ILE A 92 16.47 15.92 -6.26
CA ILE A 92 17.80 16.19 -6.84
C ILE A 92 17.95 15.49 -8.20
N GLY A 93 17.56 14.22 -8.30
CA GLY A 93 17.62 13.45 -9.54
C GLY A 93 16.74 14.04 -10.65
N LEU A 94 15.50 14.40 -10.31
CA LEU A 94 14.54 15.00 -11.25
C LEU A 94 15.02 16.37 -11.72
N LEU A 95 15.45 17.22 -10.80
CA LEU A 95 15.90 18.57 -11.12
C LEU A 95 17.24 18.58 -11.87
N GLY A 96 18.17 17.72 -11.48
CA GLY A 96 19.41 17.52 -12.24
C GLY A 96 19.16 16.98 -13.65
N SER A 97 18.14 16.14 -13.84
CA SER A 97 17.73 15.70 -15.18
C SER A 97 17.16 16.86 -16.01
N LEU A 98 16.44 17.80 -15.40
CA LEU A 98 15.95 19.02 -16.06
C LEU A 98 17.09 19.92 -16.52
N GLY A 99 18.14 20.10 -15.70
CA GLY A 99 19.35 20.84 -16.09
C GLY A 99 20.01 20.24 -17.34
N TYR A 100 20.08 18.91 -17.42
CA TYR A 100 20.56 18.22 -18.62
C TYR A 100 19.63 18.42 -19.82
N LEU A 101 18.31 18.27 -19.63
CA LEU A 101 17.34 18.57 -20.68
C LEU A 101 17.50 20.01 -21.18
N GLY A 102 17.84 20.99 -20.34
CA GLY A 102 18.12 22.37 -20.76
C GLY A 102 19.16 22.52 -21.85
N SER A 103 20.16 21.63 -21.90
CA SER A 103 21.13 21.59 -23.01
C SER A 103 20.51 21.13 -24.34
N LEU A 104 19.37 20.42 -24.29
CA LEU A 104 18.65 19.86 -25.44
C LEU A 104 17.40 20.66 -25.84
N ILE A 105 16.63 21.20 -24.88
CA ILE A 105 15.39 21.96 -25.08
C ILE A 105 15.57 23.49 -24.98
N GLY A 106 16.76 23.97 -24.57
CA GLY A 106 17.09 25.39 -24.47
C GLY A 106 17.00 25.94 -23.04
N ALA A 107 17.90 26.87 -22.69
CA ALA A 107 18.01 27.45 -21.35
C ALA A 107 16.75 28.20 -20.91
N ASP A 108 15.99 28.78 -21.84
CA ASP A 108 14.78 29.53 -21.55
C ASP A 108 13.64 28.62 -21.05
N ALA A 109 13.54 27.39 -21.58
CA ALA A 109 12.55 26.41 -21.09
C ALA A 109 12.85 25.96 -19.66
N VAL A 110 14.15 25.81 -19.31
CA VAL A 110 14.55 25.46 -17.94
C VAL A 110 14.29 26.60 -16.97
N ARG A 111 14.63 27.84 -17.34
CA ARG A 111 14.29 29.02 -16.53
C ARG A 111 12.78 29.14 -16.30
N GLN A 112 11.98 28.87 -17.32
CA GLN A 112 10.52 28.91 -17.18
C GLN A 112 9.99 27.84 -16.21
N ILE A 113 10.59 26.64 -16.19
CA ILE A 113 10.26 25.59 -15.22
C ILE A 113 10.75 25.97 -13.82
N GLU A 114 11.93 26.57 -13.71
CA GLU A 114 12.52 27.08 -12.47
C GLU A 114 11.62 28.15 -11.83
N ASP A 115 11.23 29.17 -12.60
CA ASP A 115 10.32 30.24 -12.18
C ASP A 115 8.94 29.70 -11.78
N GLN A 116 8.43 28.69 -12.50
CA GLN A 116 7.18 28.02 -12.14
C GLN A 116 7.29 27.24 -10.83
N LEU A 117 8.42 26.60 -10.58
CA LEU A 117 8.65 25.85 -9.35
C LEU A 117 8.82 26.79 -8.15
N LEU A 118 9.52 27.91 -8.34
CA LEU A 118 9.66 28.97 -7.34
C LEU A 118 8.32 29.62 -7.02
N SER A 119 7.54 30.00 -8.03
CA SER A 119 6.20 30.57 -7.83
C SER A 119 5.20 29.57 -7.23
N ALA A 120 5.31 28.28 -7.54
CA ALA A 120 4.57 27.23 -6.83
C ALA A 120 5.00 27.11 -5.36
N SER A 121 6.31 27.16 -5.10
CA SER A 121 6.87 27.09 -3.75
C SER A 121 6.45 28.29 -2.90
N ALA A 122 6.46 29.50 -3.46
CA ALA A 122 6.03 30.74 -2.81
C ALA A 122 4.52 30.77 -2.46
N ARG A 123 3.70 29.92 -3.11
CA ARG A 123 2.28 29.75 -2.75
C ARG A 123 2.08 28.87 -1.51
N VAL A 124 3.10 28.10 -1.12
CA VAL A 124 3.01 27.07 -0.06
C VAL A 124 3.95 27.34 1.10
N LEU A 125 5.09 27.99 0.86
CA LEU A 125 6.16 28.28 1.81
C LEU A 125 6.28 29.79 2.06
N THR A 126 6.96 30.18 3.14
CA THR A 126 7.29 31.58 3.43
C THR A 126 8.36 32.11 2.47
N SER A 127 8.37 33.42 2.22
CA SER A 127 9.37 34.09 1.37
C SER A 127 10.79 33.73 1.78
N ASP A 128 11.08 33.76 3.08
CA ASP A 128 12.42 33.50 3.62
C ASP A 128 12.89 32.07 3.31
N VAL A 129 12.00 31.07 3.35
CA VAL A 129 12.34 29.69 2.98
C VAL A 129 12.57 29.57 1.47
N VAL A 130 11.80 30.31 0.67
CA VAL A 130 11.97 30.27 -0.79
C VAL A 130 13.29 30.94 -1.19
N ASP A 131 13.58 32.11 -0.66
CA ASP A 131 14.72 32.93 -1.07
C ASP A 131 16.05 32.43 -0.46
N ASP A 132 16.05 31.95 0.79
CA ASP A 132 17.28 31.52 1.46
C ASP A 132 17.61 30.03 1.27
N LEU A 133 16.62 29.18 0.93
CA LEU A 133 16.82 27.73 0.83
C LEU A 133 16.43 27.18 -0.54
N VAL A 134 15.21 27.46 -1.02
CA VAL A 134 14.71 26.83 -2.25
C VAL A 134 15.44 27.35 -3.48
N ALA A 135 15.49 28.67 -3.69
CA ALA A 135 16.10 29.28 -4.86
C ALA A 135 17.60 28.97 -4.97
N PRO A 136 18.43 29.10 -3.92
CA PRO A 136 19.85 28.76 -4.00
C PRO A 136 20.08 27.27 -4.27
N THR A 137 19.28 26.39 -3.65
CA THR A 137 19.38 24.94 -3.89
C THR A 137 19.00 24.59 -5.33
N LEU A 138 17.97 25.25 -5.88
CA LEU A 138 17.54 25.08 -7.27
C LEU A 138 18.63 25.51 -8.25
N SER A 139 19.18 26.71 -8.04
CA SER A 139 20.25 27.26 -8.87
C SER A 139 21.54 26.44 -8.77
N ASP A 140 21.88 25.93 -7.57
CA ASP A 140 23.05 25.09 -7.37
C ASP A 140 22.90 23.74 -8.08
N ILE A 141 21.74 23.10 -7.99
CA ILE A 141 21.51 21.80 -8.64
C ILE A 141 21.46 21.95 -10.16
N LEU A 142 20.80 23.00 -10.67
CA LEU A 142 20.68 23.27 -12.10
C LEU A 142 21.99 23.80 -12.71
N GLY A 143 22.76 24.59 -11.96
CA GLY A 143 23.97 25.27 -12.44
C GLY A 143 25.28 24.51 -12.22
N SER A 144 25.39 23.68 -11.18
CA SER A 144 26.68 23.05 -10.82
C SER A 144 27.07 21.84 -11.69
N GLY A 145 26.16 21.28 -12.50
CA GLY A 145 26.48 20.23 -13.46
C GLY A 145 27.11 18.94 -12.87
N ARG A 146 26.97 18.70 -11.56
CA ARG A 146 27.56 17.53 -10.88
C ARG A 146 26.77 16.25 -11.20
N LEU A 147 26.95 15.74 -12.41
CA LEU A 147 26.28 14.54 -12.95
C LEU A 147 26.40 13.33 -12.03
N ASP A 148 27.53 13.19 -11.33
CA ASP A 148 27.78 12.08 -10.42
C ASP A 148 26.82 12.11 -9.21
N VAL A 149 26.56 13.31 -8.67
CA VAL A 149 25.66 13.51 -7.52
C VAL A 149 24.21 13.31 -7.93
N VAL A 150 23.82 13.83 -9.10
CA VAL A 150 22.48 13.66 -9.66
C VAL A 150 22.18 12.18 -9.94
N SER A 151 23.11 11.48 -10.57
CA SER A 151 22.96 10.07 -10.92
C SER A 151 22.92 9.17 -9.67
N LEU A 152 23.81 9.42 -8.70
CA LEU A 152 23.82 8.70 -7.44
C LEU A 152 22.55 8.96 -6.62
N GLY A 153 22.11 10.22 -6.54
CA GLY A 153 20.86 10.61 -5.91
C GLY A 153 19.67 9.90 -6.57
N PHE A 154 19.57 9.94 -7.89
CA PHE A 154 18.50 9.25 -8.61
C PHE A 154 18.48 7.74 -8.35
N LEU A 155 19.64 7.08 -8.31
CA LEU A 155 19.73 5.65 -7.97
C LEU A 155 19.28 5.36 -6.53
N LEU A 156 19.69 6.19 -5.57
CA LEU A 156 19.25 6.08 -4.17
C LEU A 156 17.74 6.29 -4.04
N ALA A 157 17.19 7.27 -4.74
CA ALA A 157 15.76 7.55 -4.80
C ALA A 157 14.98 6.37 -5.38
N LEU A 158 15.46 5.81 -6.50
CA LEU A 158 14.85 4.66 -7.15
C LEU A 158 14.87 3.43 -6.25
N TRP A 159 15.97 3.22 -5.53
CA TRP A 159 16.08 2.14 -4.56
C TRP A 159 15.14 2.33 -3.36
N ALA A 160 15.16 3.51 -2.72
CA ALA A 160 14.31 3.81 -1.56
C ALA A 160 12.81 3.79 -1.93
N GLY A 161 12.43 4.42 -3.04
CA GLY A 161 11.05 4.48 -3.51
C GLY A 161 10.51 3.12 -3.96
N SER A 162 11.34 2.29 -4.61
CA SER A 162 10.97 0.90 -4.91
C SER A 162 10.86 0.04 -3.65
N SER A 163 11.63 0.34 -2.58
CA SER A 163 11.45 -0.25 -1.23
C SER A 163 10.12 0.13 -0.60
N ALA A 164 9.72 1.40 -0.61
CA ALA A 164 8.39 1.80 -0.14
C ALA A 164 7.27 1.05 -0.88
N THR A 165 7.36 1.00 -2.22
CA THR A 165 6.39 0.29 -3.06
C THR A 165 6.38 -1.22 -2.79
N ALA A 166 7.54 -1.82 -2.52
CA ALA A 166 7.65 -3.22 -2.15
C ALA A 166 7.03 -3.51 -0.79
N THR A 167 7.21 -2.65 0.22
CA THR A 167 6.55 -2.75 1.52
C THR A 167 5.03 -2.71 1.33
N PHE A 168 4.49 -1.72 0.60
CA PHE A 168 3.05 -1.68 0.27
C PHE A 168 2.58 -2.96 -0.41
N MET A 169 3.28 -3.38 -1.46
CA MET A 169 2.90 -4.55 -2.24
C MET A 169 2.90 -5.83 -1.39
N ASN A 170 3.94 -6.05 -0.58
CA ASN A 170 4.06 -7.22 0.27
C ASN A 170 2.98 -7.24 1.35
N THR A 171 2.70 -6.11 1.99
CA THR A 171 1.65 -6.02 3.00
C THR A 171 0.26 -6.26 2.40
N ILE A 172 -0.02 -5.71 1.22
CA ILE A 172 -1.28 -5.99 0.51
C ILE A 172 -1.37 -7.48 0.17
N VAL A 173 -0.28 -8.11 -0.29
CA VAL A 173 -0.28 -9.55 -0.58
C VAL A 173 -0.51 -10.38 0.68
N ILE A 174 0.04 -9.95 1.82
CA ILE A 174 -0.19 -10.52 3.15
C ILE A 174 -1.66 -10.41 3.56
N ALA A 175 -2.26 -9.22 3.43
CA ALA A 175 -3.65 -8.97 3.76
C ALA A 175 -4.61 -9.92 3.02
N TYR A 176 -4.30 -10.29 1.79
CA TYR A 176 -5.09 -11.24 0.98
C TYR A 176 -4.67 -12.71 1.13
N ASP A 177 -3.75 -13.02 2.05
CA ASP A 177 -3.21 -14.37 2.28
C ASP A 177 -2.61 -15.01 1.02
N GLN A 178 -1.89 -14.20 0.22
CA GLN A 178 -1.28 -14.61 -1.06
C GLN A 178 0.26 -14.57 -1.05
N ARG A 179 0.89 -14.62 0.12
CA ARG A 179 2.35 -14.52 0.31
C ARG A 179 3.15 -15.46 -0.61
N ASP A 180 2.74 -16.72 -0.69
CA ASP A 180 3.56 -17.79 -1.30
C ASP A 180 3.41 -17.92 -2.83
N VAL A 181 2.65 -17.02 -3.47
CA VAL A 181 2.33 -17.17 -4.90
C VAL A 181 3.46 -16.67 -5.81
N ARG A 182 4.35 -15.79 -5.33
CA ARG A 182 5.44 -15.19 -6.12
C ARG A 182 6.77 -15.24 -5.39
N GLY A 183 7.82 -15.69 -6.09
CA GLY A 183 9.18 -15.66 -5.56
C GLY A 183 9.72 -14.25 -5.33
N PRO A 184 10.69 -14.07 -4.41
CA PRO A 184 11.14 -12.77 -3.91
C PRO A 184 11.68 -11.83 -5.00
N ILE A 185 12.39 -12.38 -5.98
CA ILE A 185 12.98 -11.61 -7.09
C ILE A 185 11.88 -10.98 -7.97
N ARG A 186 10.86 -11.75 -8.35
CA ARG A 186 9.76 -11.26 -9.19
C ARG A 186 8.94 -10.20 -8.48
N THR A 187 8.76 -10.36 -7.18
CA THR A 187 8.12 -9.39 -6.31
C THR A 187 8.90 -8.07 -6.31
N ARG A 188 10.24 -8.12 -6.14
CA ARG A 188 11.09 -6.92 -6.17
C ARG A 188 11.08 -6.21 -7.53
N LEU A 189 11.21 -6.94 -8.63
CA LEU A 189 11.17 -6.36 -9.99
C LEU A 189 9.82 -5.68 -10.27
N LYS A 190 8.72 -6.29 -9.81
CA LYS A 190 7.39 -5.71 -10.00
C LYS A 190 7.19 -4.44 -9.18
N ALA A 191 7.70 -4.40 -7.94
CA ALA A 191 7.67 -3.19 -7.12
C ALA A 191 8.46 -2.06 -7.77
N LEU A 192 9.65 -2.35 -8.32
CA LEU A 192 10.45 -1.39 -9.07
C LEU A 192 9.70 -0.86 -10.30
N TRP A 193 9.12 -1.74 -11.10
CA TRP A 193 8.33 -1.34 -12.28
C TRP A 193 7.15 -0.45 -11.89
N LEU A 194 6.42 -0.82 -10.83
CA LEU A 194 5.26 -0.06 -10.37
C LEU A 194 5.65 1.31 -9.80
N PHE A 195 6.81 1.39 -9.14
CA PHE A 195 7.37 2.66 -8.70
C PHE A 195 7.75 3.55 -9.88
N ILE A 196 8.42 3.02 -10.91
CA ILE A 196 8.77 3.79 -12.12
C ILE A 196 7.52 4.32 -12.82
N VAL A 197 6.51 3.47 -13.03
CA VAL A 197 5.24 3.88 -13.64
C VAL A 197 4.52 4.94 -12.78
N GLY A 198 4.50 4.75 -11.45
CA GLY A 198 3.94 5.70 -10.50
C GLY A 198 4.67 7.04 -10.52
N MET A 199 6.00 7.03 -10.59
CA MET A 199 6.84 8.22 -10.71
C MET A 199 6.55 8.98 -12.01
N PHE A 200 6.47 8.30 -13.16
CA PHE A 200 6.09 8.94 -14.42
C PHE A 200 4.67 9.51 -14.38
N MET A 201 3.71 8.77 -13.81
CA MET A 201 2.35 9.30 -13.61
C MET A 201 2.34 10.53 -12.71
N ALA A 202 3.12 10.52 -11.62
CA ALA A 202 3.21 11.65 -10.70
C ALA A 202 3.82 12.88 -11.38
N VAL A 203 4.92 12.71 -12.13
CA VAL A 203 5.58 13.78 -12.90
C VAL A 203 4.63 14.40 -13.93
N LEU A 204 3.77 13.60 -14.57
CA LEU A 204 2.80 14.12 -15.55
C LEU A 204 1.55 14.72 -14.89
N THR A 205 1.05 14.11 -13.82
CA THR A 205 -0.25 14.47 -13.24
C THR A 205 -0.13 15.59 -12.21
N LEU A 206 0.94 15.66 -11.41
CA LEU A 206 1.08 16.68 -10.37
C LEU A 206 1.15 18.11 -10.91
N PRO A 207 1.92 18.43 -11.97
CA PRO A 207 1.87 19.76 -12.57
C PRO A 207 0.49 20.07 -13.14
N LEU A 208 -0.14 19.09 -13.79
CA LEU A 208 -1.51 19.21 -14.30
C LEU A 208 -2.53 19.42 -13.17
N LEU A 209 -2.29 18.85 -12.00
CA LEU A 209 -3.09 19.07 -10.81
C LEU A 209 -2.91 20.52 -10.33
N VAL A 210 -1.67 20.93 -10.06
CA VAL A 210 -1.37 22.25 -9.48
C VAL A 210 -1.73 23.40 -10.42
N LEU A 211 -1.33 23.30 -11.69
CA LEU A 211 -1.46 24.34 -12.70
C LEU A 211 -2.74 24.19 -13.54
N GLY A 212 -3.34 23.00 -13.57
CA GLY A 212 -4.45 22.71 -14.49
C GLY A 212 -5.65 23.63 -14.29
N ARG A 213 -5.91 24.10 -13.07
CA ARG A 213 -6.95 25.13 -12.83
C ARG A 213 -6.70 26.39 -13.65
N GLU A 214 -5.50 26.97 -13.51
CA GLU A 214 -5.16 28.27 -14.09
C GLU A 214 -5.05 28.15 -15.61
N VAL A 215 -4.44 27.06 -16.09
CA VAL A 215 -4.34 26.75 -17.52
C VAL A 215 -5.73 26.57 -18.15
N LEU A 216 -6.62 25.82 -17.50
CA LEU A 216 -7.95 25.54 -18.04
C LEU A 216 -8.80 26.81 -18.12
N VAL A 217 -8.71 27.71 -17.13
CA VAL A 217 -9.38 29.01 -17.15
C VAL A 217 -8.79 29.96 -18.21
N ASN A 218 -7.47 29.96 -18.38
CA ASN A 218 -6.80 30.84 -19.35
C ASN A 218 -7.07 30.48 -20.82
N LEU A 219 -7.45 29.22 -21.09
CA LEU A 219 -7.89 28.76 -22.41
C LEU A 219 -9.29 29.26 -22.78
N LEU A 220 -10.10 29.73 -21.82
CA LEU A 220 -11.42 30.28 -22.11
C LEU A 220 -11.32 31.74 -22.61
N PRO A 221 -12.25 32.16 -23.51
CA PRO A 221 -12.40 33.55 -23.92
C PRO A 221 -12.53 34.47 -22.71
N ALA A 222 -11.95 35.67 -22.78
CA ALA A 222 -11.89 36.62 -21.65
C ALA A 222 -13.26 36.85 -20.98
N ASP A 223 -14.32 36.95 -21.78
CA ASP A 223 -15.69 37.20 -21.32
C ASP A 223 -16.31 36.03 -20.53
N TRP A 224 -15.76 34.82 -20.69
CA TRP A 224 -16.23 33.60 -20.04
C TRP A 224 -15.35 33.14 -18.88
N ARG A 225 -14.25 33.85 -18.57
CA ARG A 225 -13.28 33.43 -17.55
C ARG A 225 -13.89 33.35 -16.15
N ASP A 226 -14.73 34.30 -15.77
CA ASP A 226 -15.36 34.30 -14.44
C ASP A 226 -16.33 33.13 -14.27
N THR A 227 -17.20 32.90 -15.26
CA THR A 227 -18.14 31.76 -15.26
C THR A 227 -17.39 30.43 -15.36
N GLY A 228 -16.35 30.39 -16.20
CA GLY A 228 -15.46 29.26 -16.36
C GLY A 228 -14.74 28.90 -15.08
N MET A 229 -14.26 29.87 -14.31
CA MET A 229 -13.55 29.65 -13.06
C MET A 229 -14.44 29.00 -12.00
N VAL A 230 -15.71 29.38 -11.92
CA VAL A 230 -16.70 28.73 -11.05
C VAL A 230 -16.90 27.27 -11.45
N LEU A 231 -17.11 27.00 -12.74
CA LEU A 231 -17.31 25.64 -13.25
C LEU A 231 -16.07 24.76 -13.06
N VAL A 232 -14.89 25.30 -13.37
CA VAL A 232 -13.59 24.63 -13.20
C VAL A 232 -13.39 24.27 -11.72
N ASN A 233 -13.60 25.20 -10.79
CA ASN A 233 -13.46 24.93 -9.36
C ASN A 233 -14.45 23.85 -8.86
N ALA A 234 -15.68 23.84 -9.37
CA ALA A 234 -16.70 22.86 -9.00
C ALA A 234 -16.38 21.45 -9.51
N VAL A 235 -15.89 21.32 -10.75
CA VAL A 235 -15.61 20.02 -11.39
C VAL A 235 -14.24 19.46 -11.00
N TYR A 236 -13.28 20.34 -10.72
CA TYR A 236 -11.90 19.95 -10.46
C TYR A 236 -11.77 19.00 -9.26
N TRP A 237 -12.30 19.36 -8.09
CA TRP A 237 -12.18 18.51 -6.89
C TRP A 237 -12.81 17.12 -7.05
N PRO A 238 -14.03 16.97 -7.62
CA PRO A 238 -14.58 15.67 -7.98
C PRO A 238 -13.69 14.86 -8.93
N VAL A 239 -13.12 15.50 -9.97
CA VAL A 239 -12.22 14.83 -10.92
C VAL A 239 -10.96 14.33 -10.23
N VAL A 240 -10.37 15.13 -9.34
CA VAL A 240 -9.20 14.73 -8.54
C VAL A 240 -9.53 13.56 -7.63
N LEU A 241 -10.68 13.61 -6.95
CA LEU A 241 -11.14 12.54 -6.07
C LEU A 241 -11.38 11.24 -6.84
N ILE A 242 -12.03 11.32 -8.00
CA ILE A 242 -12.24 10.17 -8.89
C ILE A 242 -10.89 9.64 -9.39
N GLY A 243 -9.97 10.50 -9.81
CA GLY A 243 -8.63 10.13 -10.24
C GLY A 243 -7.86 9.39 -9.14
N LEU A 244 -7.92 9.88 -7.90
CA LEU A 244 -7.31 9.24 -6.74
C LEU A 244 -7.92 7.85 -6.47
N VAL A 245 -9.25 7.73 -6.50
CA VAL A 245 -9.96 6.46 -6.34
C VAL A 245 -9.56 5.49 -7.45
N LEU A 246 -9.53 5.93 -8.71
CA LEU A 246 -9.12 5.12 -9.85
C LEU A 246 -7.67 4.64 -9.72
N ALA A 247 -6.75 5.53 -9.34
CA ALA A 247 -5.35 5.22 -9.16
C ALA A 247 -5.14 4.19 -8.04
N LEU A 248 -5.73 4.41 -6.87
CA LEU A 248 -5.59 3.51 -5.73
C LEU A 248 -6.29 2.15 -5.95
N THR A 249 -7.48 2.15 -6.56
CA THR A 249 -8.17 0.90 -6.93
C THR A 249 -7.35 0.10 -7.94
N SER A 250 -6.75 0.79 -8.92
CA SER A 250 -5.86 0.16 -9.92
C SER A 250 -4.58 -0.36 -9.29
N PHE A 251 -4.01 0.36 -8.32
CA PHE A 251 -2.87 -0.09 -7.54
C PHE A 251 -3.18 -1.42 -6.82
N TYR A 252 -4.29 -1.50 -6.08
CA TYR A 252 -4.73 -2.75 -5.44
C TYR A 252 -4.92 -3.89 -6.44
N HIS A 253 -5.55 -3.61 -7.59
CA HIS A 253 -5.79 -4.61 -8.62
C HIS A 253 -4.50 -5.13 -9.26
N VAL A 254 -3.54 -4.24 -9.55
CA VAL A 254 -2.28 -4.60 -10.20
C VAL A 254 -1.37 -5.35 -9.24
N VAL A 255 -1.30 -4.96 -7.97
CA VAL A 255 -0.41 -5.56 -6.95
C VAL A 255 -0.65 -7.06 -6.80
N LEU A 256 -1.91 -7.51 -6.73
CA LEU A 256 -2.25 -8.90 -6.43
C LEU A 256 -1.71 -9.94 -7.45
N PRO A 257 -1.21 -11.10 -6.98
CA PRO A 257 -0.97 -12.32 -7.76
C PRO A 257 -2.21 -12.81 -8.50
N ASN A 258 -3.25 -13.11 -7.73
CA ASN A 258 -4.54 -13.56 -8.24
C ASN A 258 -5.46 -12.35 -8.31
N ARG A 259 -5.66 -11.82 -9.52
CA ARG A 259 -6.42 -10.58 -9.71
C ARG A 259 -7.90 -10.80 -9.45
N LEU A 260 -8.46 -10.03 -8.51
CA LEU A 260 -9.90 -9.92 -8.30
C LEU A 260 -10.54 -8.96 -9.33
N PRO A 261 -11.86 -9.01 -9.53
CA PRO A 261 -12.56 -7.99 -10.29
C PRO A 261 -12.28 -6.59 -9.73
N TRP A 262 -11.93 -5.63 -10.59
CA TRP A 262 -11.52 -4.27 -10.20
C TRP A 262 -12.49 -3.59 -9.21
N ARG A 263 -13.80 -3.76 -9.43
CA ARG A 263 -14.87 -3.20 -8.57
C ARG A 263 -14.83 -3.68 -7.11
N ARG A 264 -14.23 -4.84 -6.82
CA ARG A 264 -14.13 -5.39 -5.46
C ARG A 264 -13.18 -4.61 -4.57
N HIS A 265 -12.30 -3.79 -5.16
CA HIS A 265 -11.35 -2.99 -4.41
C HIS A 265 -11.90 -1.61 -3.99
N LEU A 266 -13.04 -1.20 -4.56
CA LEU A 266 -13.65 0.11 -4.31
C LEU A 266 -14.01 0.37 -2.84
N PRO A 267 -14.62 -0.56 -2.08
CA PRO A 267 -15.00 -0.29 -0.69
C PRO A 267 -13.80 0.06 0.19
N GLY A 268 -12.70 -0.68 0.07
CA GLY A 268 -11.45 -0.41 0.75
C GLY A 268 -10.78 0.87 0.27
N THR A 269 -10.84 1.18 -1.02
CA THR A 269 -10.33 2.46 -1.55
C THR A 269 -11.09 3.66 -0.97
N VAL A 270 -12.43 3.57 -0.86
CA VAL A 270 -13.24 4.63 -0.23
C VAL A 270 -12.87 4.78 1.26
N LEU A 271 -12.71 3.67 1.97
CA LEU A 271 -12.24 3.71 3.37
C LEU A 271 -10.86 4.36 3.47
N ALA A 272 -9.91 3.97 2.62
CA ALA A 272 -8.55 4.51 2.61
C ALA A 272 -8.55 6.02 2.37
N VAL A 273 -9.27 6.48 1.34
CA VAL A 273 -9.37 7.92 1.02
C VAL A 273 -10.04 8.67 2.17
N GLY A 274 -11.16 8.16 2.72
CA GLY A 274 -11.85 8.79 3.84
C GLY A 274 -10.96 8.89 5.10
N PHE A 275 -10.30 7.79 5.47
CA PHE A 275 -9.36 7.77 6.60
C PHE A 275 -8.20 8.74 6.37
N PHE A 276 -7.63 8.75 5.16
CA PHE A 276 -6.52 9.64 4.84
C PHE A 276 -6.91 11.11 4.90
N LEU A 277 -8.09 11.48 4.41
CA LEU A 277 -8.59 12.85 4.49
C LEU A 277 -8.76 13.30 5.95
N VAL A 278 -9.37 12.45 6.79
CA VAL A 278 -9.50 12.72 8.23
C VAL A 278 -8.12 12.85 8.88
N ALA A 279 -7.20 11.93 8.60
CA ALA A 279 -5.84 11.97 9.14
C ALA A 279 -5.06 13.21 8.67
N ALA A 280 -5.23 13.64 7.41
CA ALA A 280 -4.60 14.84 6.88
C ALA A 280 -5.16 16.12 7.53
N LEU A 281 -6.46 16.18 7.81
CA LEU A 281 -7.07 17.29 8.55
C LEU A 281 -6.56 17.35 10.00
N LEU A 282 -6.50 16.19 10.68
CA LEU A 282 -5.95 16.10 12.03
C LEU A 282 -4.47 16.49 12.07
N LEU A 283 -3.70 16.03 11.09
CA LEU A 283 -2.29 16.36 10.98
C LEU A 283 -2.08 17.84 10.70
N ARG A 284 -2.91 18.45 9.84
CA ARG A 284 -2.87 19.91 9.59
C ARG A 284 -3.09 20.70 10.86
N ALA A 285 -4.10 20.34 11.66
CA ALA A 285 -4.36 20.98 12.96
C ALA A 285 -3.19 20.78 13.93
N TYR A 286 -2.68 19.55 14.02
CA TYR A 286 -1.52 19.22 14.88
C TYR A 286 -0.26 20.03 14.52
N VAL A 287 0.05 20.14 13.22
CA VAL A 287 1.22 20.88 12.76
C VAL A 287 1.05 22.39 12.98
N ALA A 288 -0.12 22.94 12.66
CA ALA A 288 -0.39 24.37 12.78
C ALA A 288 -0.36 24.85 14.24
N ASP A 289 -1.00 24.12 15.15
CA ASP A 289 -1.21 24.59 16.52
C ASP A 289 -0.06 24.22 17.47
N ILE A 290 0.50 23.01 17.35
CA ILE A 290 1.40 22.44 18.36
C ILE A 290 2.87 22.55 17.94
N LEU A 291 3.17 22.26 16.68
CA LEU A 291 4.56 22.19 16.20
C LEU A 291 5.16 23.56 15.91
N ILE A 292 4.36 24.49 15.37
CA ILE A 292 4.85 25.81 14.94
C ILE A 292 4.74 26.84 16.06
N THR A 293 3.66 26.83 16.84
CA THR A 293 3.37 27.90 17.82
C THR A 293 3.86 27.60 19.23
N ALA A 294 3.86 26.34 19.67
CA ALA A 294 4.00 25.99 21.08
C ALA A 294 5.39 25.48 21.50
N LEU A 295 6.28 25.18 20.56
CA LEU A 295 7.56 24.52 20.86
C LEU A 295 8.75 25.32 20.30
N PRO A 296 9.89 25.39 21.02
CA PRO A 296 11.16 25.90 20.48
C PRO A 296 11.76 24.99 19.38
N TYR A 297 11.01 23.99 18.92
CA TYR A 297 11.40 22.97 17.94
C TYR A 297 10.81 23.22 16.55
N GLY A 298 10.45 24.47 16.20
CA GLY A 298 9.87 24.81 14.89
C GLY A 298 10.68 24.29 13.69
N ALA A 299 12.01 24.22 13.80
CA ALA A 299 12.87 23.64 12.77
C ALA A 299 12.66 22.12 12.56
N LEU A 300 12.24 21.38 13.59
CA LEU A 300 11.92 19.94 13.51
C LEU A 300 10.46 19.69 13.08
N ALA A 301 9.62 20.73 13.03
CA ALA A 301 8.21 20.59 12.72
C ALA A 301 7.96 20.00 11.34
N ALA A 302 8.65 20.50 10.32
CA ALA A 302 8.45 20.07 8.94
C ALA A 302 8.83 18.58 8.71
N PRO A 303 10.02 18.10 9.13
CA PRO A 303 10.36 16.68 9.02
C PRO A 303 9.41 15.75 9.79
N ILE A 304 8.99 16.13 10.99
CA ILE A 304 8.04 15.33 11.79
C ILE A 304 6.67 15.29 11.10
N GLY A 305 6.19 16.44 10.61
CA GLY A 305 4.94 16.53 9.86
C GLY A 305 4.96 15.66 8.60
N ALA A 306 6.06 15.68 7.84
CA ALA A 306 6.24 14.82 6.67
C ALA A 306 6.22 13.32 7.05
N LEU A 307 6.89 12.94 8.15
CA LEU A 307 6.89 11.57 8.68
C LEU A 307 5.50 11.08 9.05
N LEU A 308 4.76 11.89 9.79
CA LEU A 308 3.38 11.58 10.13
C LEU A 308 2.48 11.53 8.90
N PHE A 309 2.67 12.42 7.93
CA PHE A 309 1.92 12.41 6.68
C PHE A 309 2.13 11.09 5.91
N CYS A 310 3.39 10.70 5.68
CA CYS A 310 3.72 9.44 5.00
C CYS A 310 3.26 8.21 5.78
N PHE A 311 3.29 8.28 7.12
CA PHE A 311 2.79 7.23 8.01
C PHE A 311 1.27 7.04 7.88
N PHE A 312 0.50 8.13 7.98
CA PHE A 312 -0.96 8.07 7.82
C PHE A 312 -1.38 7.73 6.39
N PHE A 313 -0.63 8.19 5.39
CA PHE A 313 -0.81 7.76 4.00
C PHE A 313 -0.64 6.26 3.87
N GLY A 314 0.45 5.71 4.42
CA GLY A 314 0.68 4.29 4.38
C GLY A 314 -0.42 3.51 5.09
N MET A 315 -0.76 3.93 6.31
CA MET A 315 -1.82 3.31 7.10
C MET A 315 -3.18 3.32 6.38
N ALA A 316 -3.55 4.42 5.72
CA ALA A 316 -4.76 4.51 4.93
C ALA A 316 -4.81 3.45 3.83
N VAL A 317 -3.72 3.35 3.05
CA VAL A 317 -3.59 2.38 1.95
C VAL A 317 -3.64 0.95 2.47
N LEU A 318 -2.98 0.65 3.60
CA LEU A 318 -2.97 -0.68 4.19
C LEU A 318 -4.34 -1.06 4.78
N LEU A 319 -4.99 -0.16 5.53
CA LEU A 319 -6.34 -0.39 6.08
C LEU A 319 -7.39 -0.62 4.99
N GLY A 320 -7.31 0.11 3.87
CA GLY A 320 -8.17 -0.13 2.72
C GLY A 320 -7.94 -1.52 2.09
N ALA A 321 -6.70 -1.98 2.06
CA ALA A 321 -6.37 -3.32 1.57
C ALA A 321 -6.92 -4.41 2.49
N GLU A 322 -6.80 -4.25 3.81
CA GLU A 322 -7.41 -5.18 4.79
C GLU A 322 -8.92 -5.23 4.65
N LEU A 323 -9.59 -4.08 4.52
CA LEU A 323 -11.05 -4.07 4.35
C LEU A 323 -11.44 -4.85 3.09
N ASN A 324 -10.72 -4.64 1.99
CA ASN A 324 -10.98 -5.38 0.77
C ASN A 324 -10.74 -6.89 0.94
N ALA A 325 -9.71 -7.28 1.69
CA ALA A 325 -9.41 -8.67 1.99
C ALA A 325 -10.46 -9.33 2.90
N THR A 326 -10.93 -8.64 3.95
CA THR A 326 -11.99 -9.15 4.84
C THR A 326 -13.32 -9.28 4.12
N ILE A 327 -13.66 -8.34 3.22
CA ILE A 327 -14.83 -8.45 2.35
C ILE A 327 -14.69 -9.65 1.42
N GLN A 328 -13.51 -9.89 0.85
CA GLN A 328 -13.26 -11.05 -0.01
C GLN A 328 -13.33 -12.38 0.76
N ALA A 329 -12.82 -12.43 2.00
CA ALA A 329 -12.89 -13.63 2.83
C ALA A 329 -14.34 -13.96 3.21
N ARG A 330 -15.15 -12.94 3.53
CA ARG A 330 -16.56 -13.13 3.91
C ARG A 330 -17.49 -13.38 2.72
N TRP A 331 -17.25 -12.73 1.58
CA TRP A 331 -18.05 -12.90 0.37
C TRP A 331 -17.15 -13.12 -0.85
N PRO A 332 -16.65 -14.34 -1.04
CA PRO A 332 -15.69 -14.64 -2.09
C PRO A 332 -16.28 -14.37 -3.47
N ALA A 333 -15.59 -13.53 -4.25
CA ALA A 333 -15.94 -13.33 -5.65
C ALA A 333 -15.70 -14.64 -6.45
N PRO A 334 -16.59 -14.98 -7.41
CA PRO A 334 -16.39 -16.16 -8.25
C PRO A 334 -15.08 -16.05 -9.04
N LEU A 335 -14.28 -17.12 -9.00
CA LEU A 335 -13.01 -17.20 -9.72
C LEU A 335 -13.23 -16.97 -11.22
N ARG A 336 -12.30 -16.23 -11.86
CA ARG A 336 -12.27 -16.16 -13.33
C ARG A 336 -12.13 -17.58 -13.89
N ARG A 337 -12.89 -17.88 -14.96
CA ARG A 337 -12.94 -19.23 -15.58
C ARG A 337 -11.53 -19.80 -15.86
N HIS A 338 -10.57 -18.96 -16.24
CA HIS A 338 -9.19 -19.36 -16.49
C HIS A 338 -8.44 -19.82 -15.23
N ASP A 339 -8.61 -19.12 -14.11
CA ASP A 339 -7.96 -19.48 -12.83
C ASP A 339 -8.57 -20.74 -12.24
N ARG A 340 -9.88 -20.92 -12.42
CA ARG A 340 -10.56 -22.18 -12.08
C ARG A 340 -9.96 -23.36 -12.84
N ARG A 341 -9.85 -23.27 -14.17
CA ARG A 341 -9.21 -24.29 -15.01
C ARG A 341 -7.76 -24.57 -14.63
N ARG A 342 -6.99 -23.53 -14.24
CA ARG A 342 -5.60 -23.70 -13.82
C ARG A 342 -5.49 -24.40 -12.46
N ARG A 343 -6.41 -24.13 -11.52
CA ARG A 343 -6.50 -24.84 -10.24
C ARG A 343 -6.92 -26.30 -10.44
N GLU A 344 -7.94 -26.54 -11.26
CA GLU A 344 -8.39 -27.89 -11.64
C GLU A 344 -7.24 -28.69 -12.25
N ARG A 345 -6.46 -28.12 -13.19
CA ARG A 345 -5.28 -28.77 -13.78
C ARG A 345 -4.17 -29.07 -12.77
N ARG A 346 -3.94 -28.17 -11.80
CA ARG A 346 -2.94 -28.40 -10.74
C ARG A 346 -3.41 -29.48 -9.77
N ALA A 347 -4.67 -29.45 -9.36
CA ALA A 347 -5.28 -30.48 -8.52
C ALA A 347 -5.25 -31.84 -9.22
N ALA A 348 -5.55 -31.89 -10.53
CA ALA A 348 -5.44 -33.11 -11.33
C ALA A 348 -3.99 -33.66 -11.35
N LYS A 349 -2.99 -32.79 -11.57
CA LYS A 349 -1.57 -33.20 -11.51
C LYS A 349 -1.14 -33.69 -10.14
N LEU A 350 -1.55 -33.00 -9.08
CA LEU A 350 -1.24 -33.40 -7.70
C LEU A 350 -1.93 -34.73 -7.34
N ALA A 351 -3.16 -34.95 -7.81
CA ALA A 351 -3.86 -36.22 -7.64
C ALA A 351 -3.24 -37.36 -8.46
N GLU A 352 -2.66 -37.06 -9.62
CA GLU A 352 -1.85 -38.02 -10.39
C GLU A 352 -0.52 -38.34 -9.69
N GLU A 353 0.17 -37.33 -9.16
CA GLU A 353 1.42 -37.51 -8.39
C GLU A 353 1.18 -38.29 -7.09
N ALA A 354 0.12 -37.96 -6.34
CA ALA A 354 -0.26 -38.68 -5.12
C ALA A 354 -0.59 -40.15 -5.39
N ARG A 355 -1.27 -40.45 -6.50
CA ARG A 355 -1.51 -41.83 -6.96
C ARG A 355 -0.21 -42.54 -7.36
N ARG A 356 0.72 -41.86 -8.04
CA ARG A 356 2.04 -42.42 -8.37
C ARG A 356 2.88 -42.73 -7.13
N LEU A 357 2.69 -41.97 -6.05
CA LEU A 357 3.39 -42.13 -4.78
C LEU A 357 2.68 -43.11 -3.82
N GLY A 358 1.53 -43.67 -4.20
CA GLY A 358 0.77 -44.62 -3.38
C GLY A 358 0.12 -44.01 -2.14
N LEU A 359 -0.11 -42.70 -2.12
CA LEU A 359 -0.77 -41.98 -1.02
C LEU A 359 -2.30 -41.92 -1.17
N LEU A 360 -2.81 -42.37 -2.32
CA LEU A 360 -4.20 -42.53 -2.73
C LEU A 360 -4.31 -43.82 -3.53
#